data_AF-A0A3C2D3W1-F1
#
_entry.id   AF-A0A3C2D3W1-F1
#
_cell.length_a   1.000
_cell.length_b   1.000
_cell.length_c   1.000
_cell.angle_alpha   90.00
_cell.angle_beta   90.00
_cell.angle_gamma   90.00
#
_symmetry.space_group_name_H-M   'P 1'
#
loop_
_entity.id
_entity.type
_entity.pdbx_description
1 polymer ?
#
loop_
_entity_poly.entity_id
_entity_poly.type
_entity_poly.pdbx_seq_one_letter_code
_entity_poly.pdbx_strand_id
1 'polypeptide(L)'
;MNRRNTILWVWAVIIFGGGCTNTRYLTDPASIERQHDMRKHRAGVNVGDVFANTANLFLAIILNTGFEVSQRDRAFKRITFVNESNDSLIMSMVTDIVWKETGYCDIMGIVLPPKTKQKLLVPYPAAYNVYFKTPYSEEEKLEIRTDNKDRIIKLKPGMTQDDTR
;
A
#
# COMPACT_ATOMS: atom_id res chain seq x y z
N MET A 1 12.04 -1.07 -48.14
CA MET A 1 12.50 -1.27 -46.74
C MET A 1 12.89 -2.74 -46.58
N ASN A 2 14.17 -3.05 -46.33
CA ASN A 2 14.70 -4.42 -46.45
C ASN A 2 14.16 -5.35 -45.36
N ARG A 3 13.61 -6.52 -45.77
CA ARG A 3 13.04 -7.57 -44.90
C ARG A 3 13.96 -7.98 -43.75
N ARG A 4 15.27 -7.93 -43.97
CA ARG A 4 16.31 -8.23 -42.97
C ARG A 4 16.42 -7.14 -41.89
N ASN A 5 16.22 -5.88 -42.26
CA ASN A 5 16.21 -4.76 -41.30
C ASN A 5 14.94 -4.81 -40.44
N THR A 6 13.79 -5.18 -41.02
CA THR A 6 12.55 -5.33 -40.24
C THR A 6 12.65 -6.44 -39.19
N ILE A 7 13.28 -7.56 -39.51
CA ILE A 7 13.52 -8.65 -38.55
C ILE A 7 14.41 -8.17 -37.39
N LEU A 8 15.50 -7.46 -37.69
CA LEU A 8 16.40 -6.92 -36.67
C LEU A 8 15.70 -5.92 -35.73
N TRP A 9 14.82 -5.07 -36.28
CA TRP A 9 14.01 -4.15 -35.48
C TRP A 9 13.02 -4.88 -34.57
N VAL A 10 12.39 -5.96 -35.04
CA VAL A 10 11.48 -6.77 -34.22
C VAL A 10 12.23 -7.45 -33.06
N TRP A 11 13.42 -8.01 -33.32
CA TRP A 11 14.25 -8.61 -32.27
C TRP A 11 14.74 -7.58 -31.25
N ALA A 12 15.11 -6.37 -31.69
CA ALA A 12 15.49 -5.30 -30.79
C ALA A 12 14.32 -4.90 -29.86
N VAL A 13 13.10 -4.79 -30.39
CA VAL A 13 11.91 -4.47 -29.57
C VAL A 13 11.59 -5.56 -28.55
N ILE A 14 11.76 -6.84 -28.91
CA ILE A 14 11.53 -7.96 -27.99
C ILE A 14 12.59 -7.99 -26.87
N ILE A 15 13.86 -7.76 -27.21
CA ILE A 15 14.98 -7.80 -26.24
C ILE A 15 14.97 -6.57 -25.32
N PHE A 16 14.67 -5.38 -25.84
CA PHE A 16 14.58 -4.16 -25.02
C PHE A 16 13.24 -4.02 -24.28
N GLY A 17 12.16 -4.66 -24.76
CA GLY A 17 10.84 -4.67 -24.11
C GLY A 17 10.70 -5.73 -23.03
N GLY A 18 11.51 -6.79 -23.06
CA GLY A 18 11.52 -7.88 -22.07
C GLY A 18 12.33 -7.57 -20.81
N GLY A 19 12.40 -6.30 -20.39
CA GLY A 19 13.12 -5.89 -19.20
C GLY A 19 12.75 -6.72 -17.99
N CYS A 20 13.76 -7.30 -17.34
CA CYS A 20 13.74 -8.09 -16.11
C CYS A 20 13.07 -7.37 -14.94
N THR A 21 11.75 -7.25 -14.96
CA THR A 21 10.96 -7.07 -13.74
C THR A 21 10.34 -8.43 -13.48
N ASN A 22 10.75 -9.06 -12.39
CA ASN A 22 10.12 -10.28 -11.90
C ASN A 22 8.72 -9.91 -11.41
N THR A 23 7.80 -9.66 -12.34
CA THR A 23 6.41 -9.31 -12.10
C THR A 23 5.57 -10.56 -11.93
N ARG A 24 6.11 -11.57 -11.24
CA ARG A 24 5.36 -12.80 -10.96
C ARG A 24 4.07 -12.51 -10.19
N TYR A 25 4.02 -11.38 -9.47
CA TYR A 25 2.82 -10.82 -8.82
C TYR A 25 1.80 -10.17 -9.78
N LEU A 26 2.20 -9.74 -10.99
CA LEU A 26 1.28 -9.15 -12.00
C LEU A 26 0.67 -10.19 -12.94
N THR A 27 1.18 -11.42 -12.94
CA THR A 27 0.69 -12.52 -13.80
C THR A 27 -0.03 -13.61 -13.02
N ASP A 28 0.05 -13.59 -11.69
CA ASP A 28 -0.68 -14.52 -10.83
C ASP A 28 -2.15 -14.07 -10.66
N PRO A 29 -3.14 -14.85 -11.14
CA PRO A 29 -4.55 -14.48 -11.07
C PRO A 29 -5.03 -14.23 -9.62
N ALA A 30 -4.50 -14.95 -8.64
CA ALA A 30 -4.85 -14.75 -7.22
C ALA A 30 -4.36 -13.39 -6.68
N SER A 31 -3.23 -12.90 -7.19
CA SER A 31 -2.68 -11.59 -6.84
C SER A 31 -3.43 -10.44 -7.51
N ILE A 32 -3.88 -10.65 -8.77
CA ILE A 32 -4.71 -9.68 -9.51
C ILE A 32 -6.09 -9.53 -8.86
N GLU A 33 -6.73 -10.65 -8.50
CA GLU A 33 -8.06 -10.64 -7.86
C GLU A 33 -8.01 -9.92 -6.50
N ARG A 34 -6.96 -10.19 -5.70
CA ARG A 34 -6.71 -9.45 -4.45
C ARG A 34 -6.59 -7.95 -4.67
N GLN A 35 -5.86 -7.52 -5.69
CA GLN A 35 -5.76 -6.09 -6.01
C GLN A 35 -7.09 -5.48 -6.45
N HIS A 36 -7.89 -6.19 -7.24
CA HIS A 36 -9.23 -5.74 -7.64
C HIS A 36 -10.15 -5.60 -6.42
N ASP A 37 -10.12 -6.57 -5.52
CA ASP A 37 -10.95 -6.58 -4.32
C ASP A 37 -10.55 -5.47 -3.33
N MET A 38 -9.24 -5.28 -3.10
CA MET A 38 -8.73 -4.19 -2.27
C MET A 38 -9.08 -2.81 -2.83
N ARG A 39 -9.05 -2.65 -4.17
CA ARG A 39 -9.45 -1.38 -4.82
C ARG A 39 -10.95 -1.11 -4.65
N LYS A 40 -11.79 -2.13 -4.71
CA LYS A 40 -13.26 -2.01 -4.55
C LYS A 40 -13.65 -1.58 -3.13
N HIS A 41 -12.90 -2.01 -2.12
CA HIS A 41 -13.17 -1.73 -0.70
C HIS A 41 -12.27 -0.65 -0.09
N ARG A 42 -11.66 0.18 -0.94
CA ARG A 42 -10.74 1.24 -0.51
C ARG A 42 -11.45 2.28 0.37
N ALA A 43 -10.84 2.64 1.50
CA ALA A 43 -11.16 3.84 2.28
C ALA A 43 -10.69 5.11 1.53
N GLY A 44 -11.36 5.42 0.42
CA GLY A 44 -11.46 6.78 -0.10
C GLY A 44 -12.54 7.55 0.66
N VAL A 45 -12.66 8.86 0.44
CA VAL A 45 -13.88 9.58 0.81
C VAL A 45 -15.00 8.97 -0.03
N ASN A 46 -15.78 8.09 0.60
CA ASN A 46 -16.87 7.40 -0.06
C ASN A 46 -17.98 8.45 -0.21
N VAL A 47 -18.03 9.12 -1.36
CA VAL A 47 -19.00 10.22 -1.62
C VAL A 47 -20.43 9.74 -1.35
N GLY A 48 -20.72 8.47 -1.59
CA GLY A 48 -21.98 7.83 -1.22
C GLY A 48 -22.24 7.79 0.29
N ASP A 49 -21.24 7.50 1.13
CA ASP A 49 -21.42 7.52 2.59
C ASP A 49 -21.58 8.95 3.11
N VAL A 50 -20.88 9.93 2.50
CA VAL A 50 -21.08 11.36 2.82
C VAL A 50 -22.50 11.79 2.47
N PHE A 51 -22.99 11.40 1.29
CA PHE A 51 -24.35 11.71 0.85
C PHE A 51 -25.39 11.02 1.75
N ALA A 52 -25.21 9.73 2.06
CA ALA A 52 -26.12 8.97 2.91
C ALA A 52 -26.17 9.53 4.35
N ASN A 53 -25.02 9.87 4.94
CA ASN A 53 -24.98 10.52 6.25
C ASN A 53 -25.61 11.91 6.22
N THR A 54 -25.42 12.66 5.12
CA THR A 54 -26.07 13.97 4.95
C THR A 54 -27.59 13.82 4.84
N ALA A 55 -28.09 12.88 4.05
CA ALA A 55 -29.51 12.57 3.93
C ALA A 55 -30.10 12.09 5.26
N ASN A 56 -29.41 11.22 5.98
CA ASN A 56 -29.82 10.76 7.32
C ASN A 56 -29.83 11.90 8.34
N LEU A 57 -28.89 12.86 8.26
CA LEU A 57 -28.92 14.05 9.11
C LEU A 57 -30.18 14.88 8.85
N PHE A 58 -30.53 15.12 7.59
CA PHE A 58 -31.76 15.85 7.24
C PHE A 58 -33.02 15.10 7.69
N LEU A 59 -33.07 13.77 7.52
CA LEU A 59 -34.17 12.95 8.01
C LEU A 59 -34.27 12.97 9.54
N ALA A 60 -33.15 12.89 10.25
CA ALA A 60 -33.10 12.95 11.70
C ALA A 60 -33.57 14.31 12.24
N ILE A 61 -33.24 15.41 11.55
CA ILE A 61 -33.74 16.75 11.86
C ILE A 61 -35.27 16.83 11.66
N ILE A 62 -35.79 16.28 10.55
CA ILE A 62 -37.24 16.30 10.25
C ILE A 62 -38.02 15.43 11.24
N LEU A 63 -37.49 14.25 11.58
CA LEU A 63 -38.14 13.26 12.43
C LEU A 63 -37.85 13.47 13.93
N ASN A 64 -37.03 14.48 14.27
CA ASN A 64 -36.54 14.76 15.62
C ASN A 64 -35.93 13.53 16.32
N THR A 65 -35.20 12.71 15.55
CA THR A 65 -34.50 11.52 16.06
C THR A 65 -33.00 11.81 16.23
N GLY A 66 -32.32 11.03 17.06
CA GLY A 66 -30.87 11.09 17.17
C GLY A 66 -30.20 10.81 15.82
N PHE A 67 -29.13 11.54 15.50
CA PHE A 67 -28.30 11.30 14.33
C PHE A 67 -27.00 10.63 14.75
N GLU A 68 -26.72 9.47 14.17
CA GLU A 68 -25.42 8.81 14.26
C GLU A 68 -24.79 8.70 12.88
N VAL A 69 -23.49 8.99 12.80
CA VAL A 69 -22.73 8.87 11.55
C VAL A 69 -22.51 7.39 11.28
N SER A 70 -23.22 6.85 10.31
CA SER A 70 -23.00 5.50 9.79
C SER A 70 -21.75 5.52 8.91
N GLN A 71 -20.61 5.11 9.45
CA GLN A 71 -19.42 4.80 8.65
C GLN A 71 -19.51 3.34 8.23
N ARG A 72 -19.46 3.06 6.92
CA ARG A 72 -19.21 1.68 6.47
C ARG A 72 -17.86 1.23 7.01
N ASP A 73 -17.77 -0.05 7.37
CA ASP A 73 -16.51 -0.69 7.74
C ASP A 73 -15.45 -0.44 6.66
N ARG A 74 -14.49 0.42 6.99
CA ARG A 74 -13.42 0.82 6.08
C ARG A 74 -12.43 -0.33 6.00
N ALA A 75 -12.50 -1.15 4.96
CA ALA A 75 -11.63 -2.33 4.89
C ALA A 75 -10.15 -1.99 4.61
N PHE A 76 -9.84 -0.91 3.88
CA PHE A 76 -8.44 -0.61 3.48
C PHE A 76 -8.06 0.88 3.52
N LYS A 77 -6.97 1.27 4.18
CA LYS A 77 -6.42 2.63 4.20
C LYS A 77 -5.20 2.78 3.29
N ARG A 78 -5.08 3.94 2.63
CA ARG A 78 -3.86 4.31 1.88
C ARG A 78 -2.82 4.93 2.82
N ILE A 79 -1.62 4.36 2.84
CA ILE A 79 -0.46 4.85 3.58
C ILE A 79 0.67 5.17 2.59
N THR A 80 1.50 6.15 2.91
CA THR A 80 2.66 6.56 2.10
C THR A 80 3.92 6.35 2.92
N PHE A 81 4.86 5.57 2.40
CA PHE A 81 6.20 5.48 2.95
C PHE A 81 7.14 6.42 2.19
N VAL A 82 8.02 7.10 2.91
CA VAL A 82 9.02 8.03 2.34
C VAL A 82 10.39 7.59 2.82
N ASN A 83 11.31 7.35 1.89
CA ASN A 83 12.71 7.10 2.21
C ASN A 83 13.43 8.44 2.35
N GLU A 84 13.84 8.80 3.56
CA GLU A 84 14.59 10.04 3.82
C GLU A 84 16.12 9.83 3.77
N SER A 85 16.59 8.61 3.53
CA SER A 85 18.01 8.31 3.40
C SER A 85 18.56 8.60 2.01
N ASN A 86 19.88 8.47 1.87
CA ASN A 86 20.59 8.63 0.60
C ASN A 86 20.74 7.29 -0.15
N ASP A 87 20.39 6.18 0.49
CA ASP A 87 20.47 4.82 -0.05
C ASP A 87 19.08 4.24 -0.29
N SER A 88 19.00 3.15 -1.06
CA SER A 88 17.75 2.42 -1.23
C SER A 88 17.41 1.68 0.07
N LEU A 89 16.13 1.70 0.45
CA LEU A 89 15.61 0.90 1.56
C LEU A 89 14.93 -0.37 1.04
N ILE A 90 15.26 -1.51 1.62
CA ILE A 90 14.53 -2.76 1.47
C ILE A 90 13.57 -2.83 2.65
N MET A 91 12.28 -2.98 2.38
CA MET A 91 11.21 -2.92 3.37
C MET A 91 10.25 -4.10 3.24
N SER A 92 9.85 -4.66 4.38
CA SER A 92 8.82 -5.69 4.51
C SER A 92 7.85 -5.28 5.62
N MET A 93 6.57 -5.54 5.42
CA MET A 93 5.50 -5.23 6.35
C MET A 93 4.76 -6.50 6.70
N VAL A 94 4.73 -6.85 7.99
CA VAL A 94 4.08 -8.05 8.50
C VAL A 94 2.93 -7.66 9.41
N THR A 95 1.78 -8.33 9.27
CA THR A 95 0.59 -8.10 10.09
C THR A 95 -0.03 -9.42 10.55
N ASP A 96 -0.77 -9.36 11.64
CA ASP A 96 -1.60 -10.45 12.14
C ASP A 96 -2.94 -10.56 11.40
N ILE A 97 -3.26 -9.61 10.52
CA ILE A 97 -4.51 -9.62 9.76
C ILE A 97 -4.46 -10.65 8.64
N VAL A 98 -5.42 -11.56 8.66
CA VAL A 98 -5.62 -12.59 7.64
C VAL A 98 -6.49 -12.04 6.50
N TRP A 99 -6.12 -12.36 5.26
CA TRP A 99 -6.96 -12.15 4.10
C TRP A 99 -7.92 -13.33 3.91
N LYS A 100 -9.21 -13.11 4.17
CA LYS A 100 -10.26 -14.15 4.13
C LYS A 100 -9.87 -15.34 5.04
N GLU A 101 -9.53 -16.49 4.47
CA GLU A 101 -9.21 -17.74 5.18
C GLU A 101 -7.79 -18.27 4.87
N THR A 102 -7.03 -17.60 4.00
CA THR A 102 -5.72 -18.11 3.56
C THR A 102 -4.70 -16.98 3.39
N GLY A 103 -3.79 -16.87 4.36
CA GLY A 103 -2.60 -16.03 4.32
C GLY A 103 -2.73 -14.67 5.02
N TYR A 104 -1.64 -14.21 5.63
CA TYR A 104 -1.52 -12.88 6.22
C TYR A 104 -1.49 -11.79 5.13
N CYS A 105 -1.97 -10.59 5.46
CA CYS A 105 -1.93 -9.41 4.60
C CYS A 105 -0.53 -8.76 4.59
N ASP A 106 0.51 -9.58 4.46
CA ASP A 106 1.90 -9.15 4.47
C ASP A 106 2.30 -8.53 3.13
N ILE A 107 3.19 -7.54 3.20
CA ILE A 107 3.74 -6.87 2.03
C ILE A 107 5.25 -6.96 2.11
N MET A 108 5.84 -7.87 1.34
CA MET A 108 7.27 -8.21 1.44
C MET A 108 8.09 -7.64 0.29
N GLY A 109 9.36 -7.32 0.56
CA GLY A 109 10.36 -7.07 -0.48
C GLY A 109 10.17 -5.79 -1.28
N ILE A 110 9.61 -4.75 -0.67
CA ILE A 110 9.54 -3.42 -1.28
C ILE A 110 10.94 -2.82 -1.31
N VAL A 111 11.40 -2.41 -2.50
CA VAL A 111 12.61 -1.58 -2.64
C VAL A 111 12.18 -0.14 -2.84
N LEU A 112 12.53 0.74 -1.90
CA LEU A 112 12.20 2.15 -1.90
C LEU A 112 13.45 2.98 -2.22
N PRO A 113 13.57 3.55 -3.44
CA PRO A 113 14.74 4.34 -3.82
C PRO A 113 14.99 5.57 -2.93
N PRO A 114 16.22 6.12 -2.92
CA PRO A 114 16.57 7.30 -2.13
C PRO A 114 15.63 8.48 -2.38
N LYS A 115 15.20 9.17 -1.32
CA LYS A 115 14.35 10.38 -1.40
C LYS A 115 13.01 10.20 -2.13
N THR A 116 12.57 8.96 -2.33
CA THR A 116 11.30 8.66 -3.00
C THR A 116 10.19 8.28 -2.02
N LYS A 117 8.95 8.27 -2.52
CA LYS A 117 7.77 7.88 -1.76
C LYS A 117 7.00 6.78 -2.49
N GLN A 118 6.51 5.80 -1.73
CA GLN A 118 5.68 4.72 -2.22
C GLN A 118 4.33 4.74 -1.50
N LYS A 119 3.24 4.65 -2.25
CA LYS A 119 1.88 4.60 -1.70
C LYS A 119 1.42 3.15 -1.69
N LEU A 120 1.02 2.66 -0.51
CA LEU A 120 0.48 1.32 -0.31
C LEU A 120 -0.98 1.42 0.12
N LEU A 121 -1.74 0.39 -0.23
CA LEU A 121 -3.09 0.19 0.26
C LEU A 121 -3.03 -1.00 1.23
N VAL A 122 -3.40 -0.76 2.48
CA VAL A 122 -3.28 -1.73 3.58
C VAL A 122 -4.63 -1.89 4.28
N PRO A 123 -4.93 -3.03 4.92
CA PRO A 123 -6.10 -3.23 5.76
C PRO A 123 -6.26 -2.15 6.84
N TYR A 124 -7.52 -1.89 7.20
CA TYR A 124 -7.88 -0.97 8.28
C TYR A 124 -9.01 -1.57 9.12
N PRO A 125 -8.95 -1.47 10.46
CA PRO A 125 -7.76 -1.13 11.27
C PRO A 125 -6.76 -2.30 11.28
N ALA A 126 -5.46 -2.03 11.35
CA ALA A 126 -4.40 -3.03 11.34
C ALA A 126 -3.14 -2.56 12.07
N ALA A 127 -2.44 -3.47 12.73
CA ALA A 127 -1.09 -3.26 13.21
C ALA A 127 -0.10 -3.92 12.24
N TYR A 128 0.94 -3.18 11.88
CA TYR A 128 2.00 -3.64 10.98
C TYR A 128 3.35 -3.47 11.65
N ASN A 129 4.14 -4.53 11.64
CA ASN A 129 5.58 -4.48 11.91
C ASN A 129 6.29 -4.20 10.59
N VAL A 130 6.88 -3.01 10.47
CA VAL A 130 7.64 -2.58 9.30
C VAL A 130 9.12 -2.85 9.57
N TYR A 131 9.67 -3.82 8.86
CA TYR A 131 11.09 -4.14 8.84
C TYR A 131 11.74 -3.40 7.68
N PHE A 132 12.82 -2.66 7.93
CA PHE A 132 13.52 -1.95 6.87
C PHE A 132 15.02 -1.92 7.11
N LYS A 133 15.78 -1.90 6.02
CA LYS A 133 17.24 -1.74 6.04
C LYS A 133 17.77 -1.17 4.75
N THR A 134 18.97 -0.61 4.81
CA THR A 134 19.80 -0.40 3.62
C THR A 134 20.63 -1.66 3.34
N PRO A 135 21.29 -1.75 2.17
CA PRO A 135 22.27 -2.80 1.92
C PRO A 135 23.46 -2.82 2.91
N TYR A 136 23.66 -1.73 3.66
CA TYR A 136 24.83 -1.51 4.50
C TYR A 136 24.49 -1.35 5.99
N SER A 137 23.22 -1.46 6.37
CA SER A 137 22.76 -1.28 7.74
C SER A 137 22.09 -2.54 8.27
N GLU A 138 22.08 -2.65 9.59
CA GLU A 138 21.24 -3.63 10.28
C GLU A 138 19.76 -3.39 10.01
N GLU A 139 18.96 -4.42 10.24
CA GLU A 139 17.51 -4.37 10.09
C GLU A 139 16.85 -3.67 11.28
N GLU A 140 16.03 -2.67 10.96
CA GLU A 140 15.24 -1.92 11.92
C GLU A 140 13.78 -2.32 11.86
N LYS A 141 13.09 -2.20 12.99
CA LYS A 141 11.68 -2.54 13.15
C LYS A 141 10.90 -1.34 13.67
N LEU A 142 9.87 -0.93 12.94
CA LEU A 142 8.92 0.11 13.34
C LEU A 142 7.51 -0.46 13.38
N GLU A 143 6.82 -0.31 14.50
CA GLU A 143 5.40 -0.64 14.58
C GLU A 143 4.55 0.55 14.11
N ILE A 144 3.60 0.27 13.22
CA ILE A 144 2.66 1.26 12.72
C ILE A 144 1.24 0.72 12.90
N ARG A 145 0.32 1.61 13.24
CA ARG A 145 -1.11 1.28 13.26
C ARG A 145 -1.86 2.08 12.22
N THR A 146 -2.70 1.39 11.45
CA THR A 146 -3.44 2.02 10.35
C THR A 146 -4.63 2.84 10.86
N ASP A 147 -5.07 2.64 12.11
CA ASP A 147 -6.07 3.47 12.81
C ASP A 147 -5.55 4.85 13.23
N ASN A 148 -4.22 5.05 13.29
CA ASN A 148 -3.63 6.36 13.59
C ASN A 148 -3.99 7.42 12.52
N LYS A 149 -3.98 8.71 12.86
CA LYS A 149 -4.26 9.81 11.94
C LYS A 149 -3.20 9.92 10.84
N ASP A 150 -1.98 9.52 11.14
CA ASP A 150 -0.86 9.61 10.22
C ASP A 150 -1.05 8.70 9.00
N ARG A 151 -0.74 9.27 7.84
CA ARG A 151 -0.80 8.59 6.54
C ARG A 151 0.54 8.58 5.83
N ILE A 152 1.53 9.28 6.38
CA ILE A 152 2.86 9.42 5.82
C ILE A 152 3.84 8.94 6.88
N ILE A 153 4.62 7.93 6.54
CA ILE A 153 5.60 7.29 7.42
C ILE A 153 6.96 7.54 6.78
N LYS A 154 7.81 8.26 7.49
CA LYS A 154 9.16 8.59 7.04
C LYS A 154 10.10 7.55 7.62
N LEU A 155 10.90 6.94 6.76
CA LEU A 155 11.88 5.93 7.13
C LEU A 155 13.29 6.45 6.87
N LYS A 156 14.15 6.30 7.86
CA LYS A 156 15.56 6.64 7.81
C LYS A 156 16.35 5.63 8.64
N PRO A 157 17.51 5.15 8.16
CA PRO A 157 18.39 4.31 8.97
C PRO A 157 18.80 4.99 10.29
N GLY A 158 18.83 4.21 11.35
CA GLY A 158 19.13 4.61 12.72
C GLY A 158 17.95 5.22 13.49
N MET A 159 16.77 5.39 12.85
CA MET A 159 15.66 6.10 13.48
C MET A 159 15.03 5.34 14.66
N THR A 160 15.18 4.02 14.73
CA THR A 160 14.63 3.21 15.84
C THR A 160 15.67 2.86 16.90
N GLN A 161 16.92 3.32 16.75
CA GLN A 161 18.02 3.02 17.69
C GLN A 161 18.20 4.10 18.77
N ASP A 162 17.68 5.32 18.54
CA ASP A 162 17.85 6.46 19.44
C ASP A 162 16.95 6.44 20.70
N ASP A 163 15.96 5.55 20.77
CA ASP A 163 15.01 5.45 21.91
C ASP A 163 15.54 4.62 23.11
N THR A 164 16.83 4.26 23.11
CA THR A 164 17.47 3.44 24.16
C THR A 164 18.45 4.21 25.06
N ARG A 165 18.27 5.53 25.22
CA ARG A 165 19.07 6.36 26.15
C ARG A 165 18.25 6.96 27.28
#